data_AF-A0A919R6Y2-F1
#
_entry.id   AF-A0A919R6Y2-F1
#
_cell.length_a   1.000
_cell.length_b   1.000
_cell.length_c   1.000
_cell.angle_alpha   90.00
_cell.angle_beta   90.00
_cell.angle_gamma   90.00
#
_symmetry.space_group_name_H-M   'P 1'
#
loop_
_entity.id
_entity.type
_entity.pdbx_description
1 polymer ?
#
loop_
_entity_poly.entity_id
_entity_poly.type
_entity_poly.pdbx_seq_one_letter_code
_entity_poly.pdbx_strand_id
1 'polypeptide(L)'
;MAGINNDIDRTLVNFGTMATGRQDFARQWQAMEGTLQQLETDLDRLLGEWDGDARTAYFQARQQWDAASGRMAQLLQQLGAVIEQGHENFHLTEKANVAMFDGR
;
A
#
# COMPACT_ATOMS: atom_id res chain seq x y z
N MET A 1 25.47 -14.54 -22.60
CA MET A 1 24.10 -14.94 -22.21
C MET A 1 23.89 -15.01 -20.69
N ALA A 2 24.92 -15.15 -19.85
CA ALA A 2 24.74 -15.24 -18.38
C ALA A 2 24.35 -13.92 -17.65
N GLY A 3 24.69 -12.74 -18.20
CA GLY A 3 24.41 -11.46 -17.55
C GLY A 3 22.93 -11.04 -17.58
N ILE A 4 22.26 -11.23 -18.73
CA ILE A 4 20.86 -10.82 -18.92
C ILE A 4 19.91 -11.64 -18.03
N ASN A 5 20.14 -12.95 -17.87
CA ASN A 5 19.32 -13.78 -16.97
C ASN A 5 19.45 -13.34 -15.49
N ASN A 6 20.64 -12.92 -15.04
CA ASN A 6 20.83 -12.52 -13.65
C ASN A 6 20.07 -11.24 -13.31
N ASP A 7 20.02 -10.29 -14.24
CA ASP A 7 19.29 -9.02 -14.07
C ASP A 7 17.76 -9.23 -14.10
N ILE A 8 17.29 -10.18 -14.92
CA ILE A 8 15.89 -10.64 -14.94
C ILE A 8 15.48 -11.23 -13.59
N ASP A 9 16.26 -12.19 -13.09
CA ASP A 9 15.98 -12.85 -11.81
C ASP A 9 15.92 -11.85 -10.65
N ARG A 10 16.86 -10.89 -10.62
CA ARG A 10 16.87 -9.81 -9.61
C ARG A 10 15.66 -8.90 -9.70
N THR A 11 15.21 -8.57 -10.90
CA THR A 11 14.05 -7.70 -11.13
C THR A 11 12.75 -8.38 -10.68
N LEU A 12 12.57 -9.65 -11.02
CA LEU A 12 11.41 -10.46 -10.59
C LEU A 12 11.38 -10.63 -9.07
N VAL A 13 12.53 -10.96 -8.45
CA VAL A 13 12.64 -11.05 -6.98
C VAL A 13 12.28 -9.72 -6.33
N ASN A 14 12.77 -8.59 -6.87
CA ASN A 14 12.45 -7.26 -6.35
C ASN A 14 10.94 -7.00 -6.39
N PHE A 15 10.28 -7.22 -7.54
CA PHE A 15 8.82 -7.06 -7.64
C PHE A 15 8.04 -7.98 -6.70
N GLY A 16 8.48 -9.23 -6.53
CA GLY A 16 7.91 -10.15 -5.55
C GLY A 16 7.98 -9.58 -4.12
N THR A 17 9.17 -9.09 -3.72
CA THR A 17 9.33 -8.47 -2.40
C THR A 17 8.51 -7.19 -2.21
N MET A 18 8.36 -6.36 -3.25
CA MET A 18 7.49 -5.19 -3.22
C MET A 18 6.01 -5.56 -3.07
N ALA A 19 5.55 -6.60 -3.78
CA ALA A 19 4.18 -7.08 -3.68
C ALA A 19 3.86 -7.62 -2.28
N THR A 20 4.79 -8.40 -1.70
CA THR A 20 4.68 -8.86 -0.30
C THR A 20 4.67 -7.68 0.66
N GLY A 21 5.61 -6.74 0.53
CA GLY A 21 5.65 -5.55 1.37
C GLY A 21 4.34 -4.75 1.33
N ARG A 22 3.74 -4.55 0.15
CA ARG A 22 2.43 -3.90 0.01
C ARG A 22 1.33 -4.64 0.77
N GLN A 23 1.28 -5.96 0.69
CA GLN A 23 0.31 -6.77 1.43
C GLN A 23 0.51 -6.64 2.95
N ASP A 24 1.76 -6.63 3.40
CA ASP A 24 2.10 -6.49 4.82
C ASP A 24 1.65 -5.12 5.35
N PHE A 25 1.95 -4.04 4.60
CA PHE A 25 1.47 -2.70 4.91
C PHE A 25 -0.06 -2.64 4.94
N ALA A 26 -0.74 -3.25 3.98
CA ALA A 26 -2.20 -3.29 3.95
C ALA A 26 -2.79 -3.99 5.18
N ARG A 27 -2.18 -5.10 5.64
CA ARG A 27 -2.63 -5.81 6.85
C ARG A 27 -2.41 -5.00 8.13
N GLN A 28 -1.23 -4.40 8.28
CA GLN A 28 -0.94 -3.53 9.42
C GLN A 28 -1.87 -2.32 9.45
N TRP A 29 -2.14 -1.75 8.27
CA TRP A 29 -3.08 -0.66 8.10
C TRP A 29 -4.50 -1.04 8.55
N GLN A 30 -5.03 -2.17 8.09
CA GLN A 30 -6.36 -2.65 8.50
C GLN A 30 -6.46 -2.88 10.02
N ALA A 31 -5.40 -3.38 10.65
CA ALA A 31 -5.37 -3.54 12.11
C ALA A 31 -5.41 -2.19 12.84
N MET A 32 -4.73 -1.18 12.29
CA MET A 32 -4.77 0.19 12.82
C MET A 32 -6.16 0.81 12.65
N GLU A 33 -6.80 0.67 11.49
CA GLU A 33 -8.19 1.12 11.27
C GLU A 33 -9.16 0.46 12.25
N GLY A 34 -9.06 -0.85 12.46
CA GLY A 34 -9.92 -1.54 13.42
C GLY A 34 -9.74 -1.02 14.85
N THR A 35 -8.50 -0.69 15.23
CA THR A 35 -8.21 -0.07 16.54
C THR A 35 -8.83 1.32 16.65
N LEU A 36 -8.74 2.14 15.61
CA LEU A 36 -9.34 3.47 15.57
C LEU A 36 -10.89 3.41 15.61
N GLN A 37 -11.51 2.48 14.89
CA GLN A 37 -12.96 2.28 14.92
C GLN A 37 -13.46 1.83 16.29
N GLN A 38 -12.70 0.96 16.97
CA GLN A 38 -13.03 0.56 18.33
C GLN A 38 -12.93 1.75 19.28
N LEU A 39 -11.84 2.53 19.18
CA LEU A 39 -11.68 3.76 19.95
C LEU A 39 -12.83 4.73 19.70
N GLU A 40 -13.19 4.98 18.44
CA GLU A 40 -14.30 5.86 18.07
C GLU A 40 -15.62 5.40 18.71
N THR A 41 -15.93 4.11 18.65
CA THR A 41 -17.14 3.52 19.25
C THR A 41 -17.18 3.73 20.78
N ASP A 42 -16.04 3.58 21.44
CA ASP A 42 -15.94 3.78 22.88
C ASP A 42 -16.05 5.25 23.29
N LEU A 43 -15.46 6.15 22.50
CA LEU A 43 -15.56 7.60 22.75
C LEU A 43 -16.94 8.15 22.44
N ASP A 44 -17.61 7.67 21.38
CA ASP A 44 -18.97 8.09 21.03
C ASP A 44 -19.99 7.75 22.13
N ARG A 45 -19.77 6.66 22.88
CA ARG A 45 -20.60 6.30 24.04
C ARG A 45 -20.46 7.32 25.19
N LEU A 46 -19.27 7.90 25.35
CA LEU A 46 -18.93 8.83 26.41
C LEU A 46 -19.16 10.30 26.00
N LEU A 47 -19.43 10.56 24.72
CA LEU A 47 -19.56 11.90 24.15
C LEU A 47 -20.66 12.74 24.81
N GLY A 48 -21.68 12.09 25.38
CA GLY A 48 -22.76 12.75 26.12
C GLY A 48 -22.32 13.32 27.47
N GLU A 49 -21.24 12.81 28.04
CA GLU A 49 -20.70 13.21 29.36
C GLU A 49 -19.56 14.22 29.26
N TRP A 50 -19.07 14.48 28.04
CA TRP A 50 -17.93 15.36 27.81
C TRP A 50 -18.32 16.83 27.66
N ASP A 51 -17.56 17.68 28.33
CA ASP A 51 -17.60 19.13 28.14
C ASP A 51 -17.19 19.54 26.70
N GLY A 52 -17.56 20.76 26.32
CA GLY A 52 -17.40 21.28 24.95
C GLY A 52 -15.95 21.25 24.40
N ASP A 53 -14.96 21.48 25.26
CA ASP A 53 -13.55 21.46 24.86
C ASP A 53 -13.05 20.04 24.57
N ALA A 54 -13.45 19.06 25.37
CA ALA A 54 -13.09 17.65 25.16
C ALA A 54 -13.72 17.11 23.87
N ARG A 55 -14.97 17.48 23.60
CA ARG A 55 -15.65 17.20 22.32
C ARG A 55 -14.89 17.78 21.13
N THR A 56 -14.46 19.04 21.25
CA THR A 56 -13.71 19.71 20.18
C THR A 56 -12.38 19.00 19.90
N ALA A 57 -11.62 18.65 20.94
CA ALA A 57 -10.36 17.94 20.81
C ALA A 57 -10.54 16.56 20.15
N TYR A 58 -11.61 15.85 20.49
CA TYR A 58 -11.97 14.58 19.83
C TYR A 58 -12.24 14.75 18.34
N PHE A 59 -13.09 15.70 17.94
CA PHE A 59 -13.38 15.89 16.51
C PHE A 59 -12.13 16.31 15.72
N GLN A 60 -11.22 17.06 16.32
CA GLN A 60 -9.93 17.40 15.71
C GLN A 60 -9.04 16.17 15.54
N ALA A 61 -8.91 15.33 16.57
CA ALA A 61 -8.17 14.08 16.48
C ALA A 61 -8.80 13.17 15.41
N ARG A 62 -10.14 13.12 15.37
CA ARG A 62 -10.90 12.34 14.40
C ARG A 62 -10.58 12.70 12.97
N GLN A 63 -10.64 13.97 12.67
CA GLN A 63 -10.30 14.47 11.35
C GLN A 63 -8.85 14.13 10.97
N GLN A 64 -7.90 14.14 11.91
CA GLN A 64 -6.51 13.83 11.64
C GLN A 64 -6.31 12.35 11.29
N TRP A 65 -6.92 11.44 12.04
CA TRP A 65 -6.81 10.01 11.72
C TRP A 65 -7.55 9.67 10.42
N ASP A 66 -8.74 10.24 10.17
CA ASP A 66 -9.50 10.01 8.93
C ASP A 66 -8.69 10.49 7.70
N ALA A 67 -8.03 11.64 7.82
CA ALA A 67 -7.14 12.15 6.77
C ALA A 67 -5.90 11.25 6.56
N ALA A 68 -5.32 10.71 7.65
CA ALA A 68 -4.23 9.76 7.55
C ALA A 68 -4.67 8.47 6.87
N SER A 69 -5.90 8.01 7.15
CA SER A 69 -6.51 6.85 6.52
C SER A 69 -6.67 6.99 5.03
N GLY A 70 -7.25 8.12 4.59
CA GLY A 70 -7.39 8.42 3.16
C GLY A 70 -6.03 8.42 2.44
N ARG A 71 -4.99 9.01 3.05
CA ARG A 71 -3.64 9.03 2.47
C ARG A 71 -3.03 7.63 2.35
N MET A 72 -3.22 6.76 3.35
CA MET A 72 -2.68 5.41 3.29
C MET A 72 -3.36 4.57 2.20
N ALA A 73 -4.68 4.69 2.08
CA ALA A 73 -5.43 4.03 1.01
C ALA A 73 -4.92 4.45 -0.38
N GLN A 74 -4.69 5.76 -0.59
CA GLN A 74 -4.12 6.29 -1.82
C GLN A 74 -2.71 5.75 -2.09
N LEU A 75 -1.85 5.70 -1.07
CA LEU A 75 -0.49 5.18 -1.20
C LEU A 75 -0.49 3.70 -1.60
N LEU A 76 -1.34 2.88 -0.98
CA LEU A 76 -1.44 1.44 -1.31
C LEU A 76 -1.96 1.21 -2.74
N GLN A 77 -2.87 2.04 -3.22
CA GLN A 77 -3.33 2.02 -4.61
C GLN A 77 -2.21 2.39 -5.58
N GLN A 78 -1.47 3.46 -5.30
CA GLN A 78 -0.33 3.89 -6.11
C GLN A 78 0.76 2.81 -6.16
N LEU A 79 1.09 2.20 -5.02
CA LEU A 79 2.04 1.07 -4.97
C LEU A 79 1.58 -0.10 -5.84
N GLY A 80 0.27 -0.42 -5.82
CA GLY A 80 -0.31 -1.46 -6.67
C GLY A 80 -0.07 -1.17 -8.16
N ALA A 81 -0.44 0.03 -8.60
CA ALA A 81 -0.29 0.44 -10.00
C ALA A 81 1.17 0.42 -10.47
N VAL A 82 2.12 0.84 -9.63
CA VAL A 82 3.56 0.83 -9.95
C VAL A 82 4.08 -0.61 -10.14
N ILE A 83 3.66 -1.54 -9.28
CA ILE A 83 4.07 -2.95 -9.37
C ILE A 83 3.48 -3.62 -10.62
N GLU A 84 2.24 -3.30 -10.97
CA GLU A 84 1.57 -3.81 -12.18
C GLU A 84 2.23 -3.29 -13.47
N GLN A 85 2.47 -1.98 -13.56
CA GLN A 85 3.17 -1.37 -14.69
C GLN A 85 4.60 -1.92 -14.84
N GLY A 86 5.29 -2.18 -13.72
CA GLY A 86 6.60 -2.82 -13.72
C GLY A 86 6.59 -4.22 -14.33
N HIS A 87 5.60 -5.04 -13.97
CA HIS A 87 5.43 -6.39 -14.53
C HIS A 87 5.16 -6.37 -16.04
N GLU A 88 4.26 -5.49 -16.50
CA GLU A 88 3.89 -5.40 -17.92
C GLU A 88 5.09 -4.96 -18.77
N ASN A 89 5.78 -3.89 -18.35
CA ASN A 89 6.97 -3.39 -19.04
C ASN A 89 8.10 -4.43 -19.08
N PHE A 90 8.27 -5.19 -17.99
CA PHE A 90 9.25 -6.26 -17.93
C PHE A 90 8.92 -7.39 -18.93
N HIS A 91 7.69 -7.90 -18.95
CA HIS A 91 7.28 -8.97 -19.87
C HIS A 91 7.36 -8.58 -21.35
N LEU A 92 7.04 -7.33 -21.69
CA LEU A 92 7.18 -6.84 -23.06
C LEU A 92 8.65 -6.77 -23.49
N THR A 93 9.52 -6.32 -22.59
CA THR A 93 10.97 -6.22 -22.83
C THR A 93 11.60 -7.60 -22.97
N GLU A 94 11.20 -8.57 -22.13
CA GLU A 94 11.64 -9.96 -22.23
C GLU A 94 11.26 -10.57 -23.58
N LYS A 95 9.98 -10.50 -23.97
CA LYS A 95 9.51 -11.04 -25.25
C LYS A 95 10.24 -10.42 -26.44
N ALA A 96 10.47 -9.11 -26.41
CA ALA A 96 11.21 -8.41 -27.46
C ALA A 96 12.67 -8.89 -27.52
N ASN A 97 13.34 -9.02 -26.37
CA ASN A 97 14.72 -9.51 -26.30
C ASN A 97 14.82 -10.96 -26.81
N VAL A 98 13.95 -11.87 -26.34
CA VAL A 98 13.95 -13.27 -26.78
C VAL A 98 13.70 -13.37 -28.29
N ALA A 99 12.74 -12.63 -28.84
CA ALA A 99 12.46 -12.61 -30.28
C ALA A 99 13.66 -12.13 -31.12
N MET A 100 14.45 -11.17 -30.62
CA MET A 100 15.65 -10.68 -31.30
C MET A 100 16.83 -11.68 -31.25
N PHE A 101 16.86 -12.58 -30.28
CA PHE A 101 17.90 -13.61 -30.15
C PHE A 101 17.54 -14.92 -30.86
N ASP A 102 16.26 -15.27 -30.97
CA ASP A 102 15.78 -16.48 -31.65
C ASP A 102 15.72 -16.32 -33.19
N GLY A 103 15.67 -15.09 -33.69
CA GLY A 103 15.69 -14.76 -35.12
C GLY A 103 17.07 -14.72 -35.79
N ARG A 104 18.13 -15.23 -35.14
CA ARG A 104 19.50 -15.28 -35.68
C ARG A 104 20.09 -16.69 -35.68
#